data_AF-A0A6J4VLP3-F1
#
_entry.id   AF-A0A6J4VLP3-F1
#
_cell.length_a   1.000
_cell.length_b   1.000
_cell.length_c   1.000
_cell.angle_alpha   90.00
_cell.angle_beta   90.00
_cell.angle_gamma   90.00
#
_symmetry.space_group_name_H-M   'P 1'
#
loop_
_entity.id
_entity.type
_entity.pdbx_description
1 polymer ?
#
loop_
_entity_poly.entity_id
_entity_poly.type
_entity_poly.pdbx_seq_one_letter_code
_entity_poly.pdbx_strand_id
1 'polypeptide(L)'
;MLEEPDLKEGQLAAHVQSAYNLHIVQVDFLALGADPDTAVYRAATGDGKPYFVKLRRGVFDEASVTLPRYLSDHGLEHIITP
;
A
#
# COMPACT_ATOMS: atom_id res chain seq x y z
N MET A 1 -5.00 -9.80 -4.79
CA MET A 1 -4.49 -11.12 -4.33
C MET A 1 -5.11 -11.37 -2.98
N LEU A 2 -5.88 -12.44 -2.85
CA LEU A 2 -6.50 -12.82 -1.57
C LEU A 2 -5.64 -13.81 -0.78
N GLU A 3 -4.63 -14.36 -1.42
CA GLU A 3 -3.58 -15.17 -0.81
C GLU A 3 -2.32 -14.32 -0.62
N GLU A 4 -1.66 -14.52 0.51
CA GLU A 4 -0.41 -13.82 0.81
C GLU A 4 0.71 -14.33 -0.11
N PRO A 5 1.42 -13.44 -0.82
CA PRO A 5 2.57 -13.85 -1.62
C PRO A 5 3.73 -14.31 -0.73
N ASP A 6 4.60 -15.16 -1.28
CA ASP A 6 5.85 -15.56 -0.63
C ASP A 6 6.86 -14.39 -0.60
N LEU A 7 6.62 -13.46 0.34
CA LEU A 7 7.44 -12.29 0.61
C LEU A 7 7.59 -12.15 2.13
N LYS A 8 8.82 -11.94 2.60
CA LYS A 8 9.05 -11.71 4.02
C LYS A 8 8.57 -10.31 4.41
N GLU A 9 7.70 -10.23 5.40
CA GLU A 9 7.18 -8.97 5.96
C GLU A 9 8.31 -7.98 6.31
N GLY A 10 9.42 -8.47 6.88
CA GLY A 10 10.58 -7.63 7.21
C GLY A 10 11.24 -6.99 5.99
N GLN A 11 11.21 -7.62 4.82
CA GLN A 11 11.70 -7.02 3.58
C GLN A 11 10.76 -5.93 3.08
N LEU A 12 9.45 -6.18 3.16
CA LEU A 12 8.43 -5.19 2.81
C LEU A 12 8.52 -3.97 3.74
N ALA A 13 8.60 -4.18 5.06
CA ALA A 13 8.77 -3.13 6.06
C ALA A 13 10.01 -2.27 5.79
N ALA A 14 11.17 -2.91 5.56
CA ALA A 14 12.41 -2.20 5.25
C ALA A 14 12.31 -1.38 3.95
N HIS A 15 11.66 -1.92 2.92
CA HIS A 15 11.48 -1.22 1.65
C HIS A 15 10.56 0.01 1.81
N VAL A 16 9.41 -0.15 2.47
CA VAL A 16 8.49 0.96 2.75
C VAL A 16 9.18 2.03 3.61
N GLN A 17 9.92 1.62 4.63
CA GLN A 17 10.67 2.54 5.49
C GLN A 17 11.68 3.37 4.70
N SER A 18 12.46 2.74 3.82
CA SER A 18 13.45 3.42 2.99
C SER A 18 12.80 4.36 1.96
N ALA A 19 11.76 3.90 1.26
CA ALA A 19 11.13 4.64 0.17
C ALA A 19 10.29 5.84 0.64
N TYR A 20 9.65 5.74 1.82
CA TYR A 20 8.71 6.74 2.32
C TYR A 20 9.21 7.46 3.60
N ASN A 21 10.41 7.14 4.08
CA ASN A 21 10.97 7.67 5.32
C ASN A 21 10.03 7.47 6.53
N LEU A 22 9.44 6.26 6.64
CA LEU A 22 8.50 5.88 7.70
C LEU A 22 9.15 4.85 8.63
N HIS A 23 9.05 5.02 9.95
CA HIS A 23 9.52 4.00 10.89
C HIS A 23 8.47 2.89 11.06
N ILE A 24 8.52 1.87 10.21
CA ILE A 24 7.55 0.76 10.22
C ILE A 24 7.92 -0.27 11.29
N VAL A 25 6.96 -0.61 12.16
CA VAL A 25 7.16 -1.58 13.26
C VAL A 25 6.34 -2.85 13.10
N GLN A 26 5.30 -2.81 12.27
CA GLN A 26 4.43 -3.96 12.00
C GLN A 26 3.91 -3.88 10.58
N VAL A 27 3.79 -5.04 9.94
CA VAL A 27 3.17 -5.22 8.63
C VAL A 27 2.27 -6.45 8.72
N ASP A 28 1.00 -6.32 8.36
CA ASP A 28 0.03 -7.41 8.37
C ASP A 28 -0.59 -7.56 6.99
N PHE A 29 -0.61 -8.78 6.45
CA PHE A 29 -1.35 -9.07 5.22
C PHE A 29 -2.85 -8.90 5.42
N LEU A 30 -3.51 -8.29 4.44
CA LEU A 30 -4.96 -8.15 4.39
C LEU A 30 -5.48 -8.93 3.18
N ALA A 31 -6.24 -10.00 3.43
CA ALA A 31 -6.93 -10.79 2.41
C ALA A 31 -8.12 -10.02 1.80
N LEU A 32 -7.85 -8.87 1.20
CA LEU A 32 -8.84 -7.97 0.60
C LEU A 32 -8.29 -7.27 -0.65
N GLY A 33 -9.19 -6.64 -1.39
CA GLY A 33 -8.89 -5.88 -2.59
C GLY A 33 -9.31 -6.58 -3.88
N ALA A 34 -9.48 -5.80 -4.94
CA ALA A 34 -9.98 -6.27 -6.24
C ALA A 34 -9.00 -6.04 -7.39
N ASP A 35 -7.86 -5.38 -7.12
CA ASP A 35 -6.85 -5.11 -8.13
C ASP A 35 -6.14 -6.43 -8.53
N PRO A 36 -6.00 -6.70 -9.83
CA PRO A 36 -5.21 -7.84 -10.30
C PRO A 36 -3.76 -7.68 -9.85
N ASP A 37 -3.10 -8.82 -9.60
CA ASP A 37 -1.67 -8.89 -9.27
C ASP A 37 -1.25 -7.97 -8.10
N THR A 38 -2.17 -7.64 -7.20
CA THR A 38 -1.93 -6.73 -6.08
C THR A 38 -2.21 -7.39 -4.75
N ALA A 39 -1.20 -7.49 -3.87
CA ALA A 39 -1.36 -7.84 -2.47
C ALA A 39 -1.54 -6.57 -1.63
N VAL A 40 -2.33 -6.66 -0.56
CA VAL A 40 -2.64 -5.53 0.32
C VAL A 40 -2.13 -5.82 1.72
N TYR A 41 -1.52 -4.83 2.34
CA TYR A 41 -1.02 -4.90 3.70
C TYR A 41 -1.44 -3.67 4.51
N ARG A 42 -1.57 -3.85 5.82
CA ARG A 42 -1.53 -2.75 6.79
C ARG A 42 -0.11 -2.62 7.30
N ALA A 43 0.49 -1.45 7.19
CA ALA A 43 1.74 -1.15 7.88
C ALA A 43 1.47 -0.18 9.03
N ALA A 44 2.02 -0.42 10.21
CA ALA A 44 1.94 0.49 11.34
C ALA A 44 3.31 1.11 11.62
N THR A 45 3.34 2.43 11.83
CA THR A 45 4.54 3.13 12.27
C THR A 45 4.71 3.05 13.79
N GLY A 46 5.90 3.39 14.29
CA GLY A 46 6.20 3.35 15.74
C GLY A 46 5.33 4.26 16.62
N ASP A 47 4.68 5.27 16.05
CA ASP A 47 3.66 6.11 16.68
C ASP A 47 2.23 5.54 16.57
N GLY A 48 2.08 4.34 16.01
CA GLY A 48 0.81 3.63 15.85
C GLY A 48 -0.01 4.05 14.63
N LYS A 49 0.49 4.96 13.78
CA LYS A 49 -0.27 5.41 12.59
C LYS A 49 -0.33 4.29 11.54
N PRO A 50 -1.54 3.90 11.08
CA PRO A 50 -1.69 2.87 10.06
C PRO A 50 -1.54 3.47 8.65
N TYR A 51 -0.94 2.67 7.77
CA TYR A 51 -0.79 2.93 6.34
C TYR A 51 -1.32 1.74 5.55
N PHE A 52 -2.00 2.05 4.45
CA PHE A 52 -2.51 1.05 3.51
C PHE A 52 -1.48 0.84 2.39
N VAL A 53 -0.86 -0.33 2.35
CA VAL A 53 0.21 -0.64 1.40
C VAL A 53 -0.32 -1.56 0.32
N LYS A 54 -0.16 -1.16 -0.95
CA LYS A 54 -0.49 -1.97 -2.12
C LYS A 54 0.81 -2.44 -2.79
N LEU A 55 1.09 -3.74 -2.72
CA LEU A 55 2.21 -4.36 -3.42
C LEU A 55 1.71 -4.89 -4.76
N ARG A 56 2.18 -4.31 -5.86
CA ARG A 56 1.77 -4.71 -7.22
C ARG A 56 2.88 -5.51 -7.90
N ARG A 57 2.52 -6.61 -8.56
CA ARG A 57 3.42 -7.40 -9.39
C ARG A 57 3.25 -7.02 -10.86
N GLY A 58 4.36 -6.88 -11.58
CA GLY A 58 4.37 -6.57 -13.01
C GLY A 58 4.56 -5.09 -13.31
N VAL A 59 4.07 -4.65 -14.46
CA VAL A 59 4.22 -3.26 -14.93
C VAL A 59 3.39 -2.34 -14.03
N PHE A 60 4.03 -1.28 -13.52
CA PHE A 60 3.36 -0.25 -12.75
C PHE A 60 2.77 0.80 -13.69
N ASP A 61 1.44 0.90 -13.70
CA ASP A 61 0.73 1.99 -14.37
C ASP A 61 0.64 3.19 -13.42
N GLU A 62 1.28 4.30 -13.82
CA GLU A 62 1.30 5.55 -13.05
C GLU A 62 -0.11 6.15 -12.86
N ALA A 63 -1.04 5.86 -13.78
CA ALA A 63 -2.44 6.27 -13.64
C ALA A 63 -3.09 5.70 -12.37
N SER A 64 -2.58 4.58 -11.85
CA SER A 64 -3.07 3.95 -10.63
C SER A 64 -2.87 4.77 -9.36
N VAL A 65 -2.02 5.81 -9.40
CA VAL A 65 -1.80 6.77 -8.30
C VAL A 65 -2.15 8.20 -8.68
N THR A 66 -1.93 8.62 -9.92
CA THR A 66 -2.20 10.01 -10.35
C THR A 66 -3.69 10.29 -10.49
N LEU A 67 -4.49 9.33 -11.00
CA LEU A 67 -5.93 9.53 -11.14
C LEU A 67 -6.65 9.61 -9.77
N PRO A 68 -6.42 8.71 -8.80
CA PRO A 68 -7.01 8.86 -7.46
C PRO A 68 -6.65 10.18 -6.78
N ARG A 69 -5.40 10.63 -6.93
CA ARG A 69 -4.95 11.93 -6.41
C ARG A 69 -5.71 13.08 -7.08
N TYR A 70 -5.77 13.10 -8.41
CA TYR A 70 -6.51 14.12 -9.15
C TYR A 70 -7.99 14.19 -8.71
N LEU A 71 -8.67 13.05 -8.58
CA LEU A 71 -10.08 13.02 -8.17
C LEU A 71 -10.28 13.57 -6.75
N SER A 72 -9.39 13.22 -5.81
CA SER A 72 -9.45 13.76 -4.46
C SER A 72 -9.17 15.26 -4.40
N ASP A 73 -8.21 15.74 -5.19
CA ASP A 73 -7.93 17.18 -5.33
C ASP A 73 -9.15 17.96 -5.87
N HIS A 74 -10.08 17.26 -6.53
CA HIS A 74 -11.35 17.80 -7.05
C HIS A 74 -12.57 17.49 -6.15
N GLY A 75 -12.33 17.09 -4.90
CA GLY A 75 -13.39 16.94 -3.89
C GLY A 75 -14.11 15.59 -3.87
N LEU A 76 -13.61 14.56 -4.57
CA LEU A 76 -14.15 13.22 -4.41
C LEU A 76 -13.58 12.58 -3.13
N GLU A 77 -14.31 12.74 -2.03
CA GLU A 77 -13.91 12.26 -0.70
C GLU A 77 -13.93 10.73 -0.52
N HIS A 78 -14.62 10.00 -1.40
CA HIS A 78 -14.74 8.53 -1.34
C HIS A 78 -13.59 7.78 -2.02
N ILE A 79 -12.49 8.47 -2.34
CA ILE A 79 -11.29 7.89 -2.95
C ILE A 79 -10.20 7.73 -1.89
N ILE A 80 -9.56 6.55 -1.88
CA ILE A 80 -8.33 6.34 -1.10
C ILE A 80 -7.18 6.94 -1.90
N THR A 81 -6.63 8.06 -1.42
CA THR A 81 -5.50 8.73 -2.05
C THR A 81 -4.17 8.07 -1.69
N PRO A 82 -3.18 8.07 -2.61
CA PRO A 82 -1.79 7.68 -2.32
C PRO A 82 -1.07 8.69 -1.43
#